data_AF-A0AAW9XH85-F1
#
_entry.id   AF-A0AAW9XH85-F1
#
_cell.length_a   1.000
_cell.length_b   1.000
_cell.length_c   1.000
_cell.angle_alpha   90.00
_cell.angle_beta   90.00
_cell.angle_gamma   90.00
#
_symmetry.space_group_name_H-M   'P 1'
#
loop_
_entity.id
_entity.type
_entity.pdbx_description
1 polymer ?
#
loop_
_entity_poly.entity_id
_entity_poly.type
_entity_poly.pdbx_seq_one_letter_code
_entity_poly.pdbx_strand_id
1 'polypeptide(L)'
;MDEIFGEENFVANFPFISNLSGRQVNTNLALCHEYLLLYKKNNFIFNKIDKDYANNFMPIVYPERSNVIFNEDPDVNKEIYDNSPEQKEDNSTQYILRDNLENSNGEFNPKTRPNLFFPIYARKINEKNKLWDITVEEPDSKHDFIEIWPRKNSKNIQLVWRWGKKKIMNQINDLVIVEPRDKNDKNYRIKVKIFDQSYTVKSFILGKKFNNKSATKELNKIFSESSEKVFNFPKPTALIEYLINLHPNKNARVLDFFAGSGTTGQAVLELNSQDGGTRSFTLITN
;
A
#
# COMPACT_ATOMS: atom_id res chain seq x y z
N MET A 1 -0.03 -13.41 -26.68
CA MET A 1 1.00 -12.66 -25.93
C MET A 1 1.94 -13.62 -25.23
N ASP A 2 1.45 -14.65 -24.55
CA ASP A 2 2.32 -15.69 -23.93
C ASP A 2 3.31 -16.33 -24.90
N GLU A 3 2.89 -16.65 -26.14
CA GLU A 3 3.81 -17.17 -27.16
C GLU A 3 4.98 -16.23 -27.50
N ILE A 4 4.76 -14.91 -27.42
CA ILE A 4 5.75 -13.89 -27.78
C ILE A 4 6.62 -13.52 -26.57
N PHE A 5 6.00 -13.40 -25.40
CA PHE A 5 6.63 -12.86 -24.19
C PHE A 5 7.01 -13.93 -23.16
N GLY A 6 6.56 -15.17 -23.31
CA GLY A 6 6.66 -16.22 -22.28
C GLY A 6 5.56 -16.11 -21.23
N GLU A 7 4.89 -17.21 -20.93
CA GLU A 7 3.86 -17.28 -19.86
C GLU A 7 4.47 -16.96 -18.49
N GLU A 8 5.73 -17.30 -18.27
CA GLU A 8 6.46 -17.00 -17.03
C GLU A 8 6.66 -15.50 -16.79
N ASN A 9 6.54 -14.69 -17.85
CA ASN A 9 6.65 -13.23 -17.78
C ASN A 9 5.27 -12.56 -17.62
N PHE A 10 4.17 -13.32 -17.64
CA PHE A 10 2.85 -12.79 -17.34
C PHE A 10 2.77 -12.36 -15.87
N VAL A 11 2.31 -11.13 -15.63
CA VAL A 11 2.18 -10.58 -14.27
C VAL A 11 0.74 -10.57 -13.82
N ALA A 12 -0.13 -9.95 -14.62
CA ALA A 12 -1.52 -9.76 -14.27
C ALA A 12 -2.37 -9.39 -15.49
N ASN A 13 -3.64 -9.74 -15.40
CA ASN A 13 -4.71 -9.14 -16.19
C ASN A 13 -5.49 -8.22 -15.26
N PHE A 14 -5.44 -6.90 -15.50
CA PHE A 14 -6.20 -5.91 -14.74
C PHE A 14 -7.53 -5.63 -15.43
N PRO A 15 -8.67 -6.06 -14.86
CA PRO A 15 -9.95 -5.51 -15.23
C PRO A 15 -9.99 -4.06 -14.72
N PHE A 16 -10.37 -3.12 -15.58
CA PHE A 16 -10.61 -1.74 -15.19
C PHE A 16 -11.97 -1.25 -15.65
N ILE A 17 -12.66 -0.49 -14.81
CA ILE A 17 -13.99 0.06 -15.15
C ILE A 17 -13.83 1.25 -16.10
N SER A 18 -13.97 1.00 -17.41
CA SER A 18 -13.87 2.04 -18.45
C SER A 18 -15.15 2.85 -18.62
N ASN A 19 -16.32 2.27 -18.27
CA ASN A 19 -17.62 2.93 -18.32
C ASN A 19 -18.50 2.57 -17.11
N LEU A 20 -18.57 3.49 -16.14
CA LEU A 20 -19.37 3.33 -14.91
C LEU A 20 -20.87 3.08 -15.14
N SER A 21 -21.42 3.62 -16.23
CA SER A 21 -22.85 3.44 -16.55
C SER A 21 -23.13 2.08 -17.20
N GLY A 22 -22.08 1.39 -17.65
CA GLY A 22 -22.18 0.21 -18.49
C GLY A 22 -22.72 0.51 -19.89
N ARG A 23 -22.53 -0.44 -20.81
CA ARG A 23 -23.15 -0.44 -22.12
C ARG A 23 -24.42 -1.28 -22.05
N GLN A 24 -25.55 -0.70 -22.46
CA GLN A 24 -26.80 -1.44 -22.57
C GLN A 24 -26.67 -2.54 -23.62
N VAL A 25 -27.07 -3.74 -23.23
CA VAL A 25 -27.15 -4.93 -24.06
C VAL A 25 -28.43 -5.68 -23.68
N ASN A 26 -29.04 -6.39 -24.62
CA ASN A 26 -30.30 -7.12 -24.44
C ASN A 26 -30.16 -8.40 -23.60
N THR A 27 -29.23 -8.41 -22.64
CA THR A 27 -28.90 -9.56 -21.78
C THR A 27 -29.11 -9.27 -20.30
N ASN A 28 -29.58 -8.05 -19.95
CA ASN A 28 -29.61 -7.53 -18.57
C ASN A 28 -28.23 -7.49 -17.88
N LEU A 29 -27.13 -7.66 -18.61
CA LEU A 29 -25.75 -7.60 -18.10
C LEU A 29 -24.99 -6.46 -18.76
N ALA A 30 -24.91 -5.31 -18.08
CA ALA A 30 -24.21 -4.15 -18.64
C ALA A 30 -22.69 -4.34 -18.65
N LEU A 31 -22.08 -4.29 -19.84
CA LEU A 31 -20.62 -4.35 -19.99
C LEU A 31 -20.00 -3.02 -19.56
N CYS A 32 -19.16 -3.02 -18.53
CA CYS A 32 -18.62 -1.81 -17.91
C CYS A 32 -17.08 -1.76 -17.79
N HIS A 33 -16.39 -2.85 -18.11
CA HIS A 33 -14.95 -2.97 -17.93
C HIS A 33 -14.22 -3.35 -19.23
N GLU A 34 -12.94 -3.00 -19.24
CA GLU A 34 -11.95 -3.42 -20.23
C GLU A 34 -10.80 -4.15 -19.51
N TYR A 35 -9.90 -4.75 -20.27
CA TYR A 35 -8.77 -5.53 -19.75
C TYR A 35 -7.43 -4.88 -20.13
N LEU A 36 -6.48 -4.92 -19.20
CA LEU A 36 -5.09 -4.52 -19.41
C LEU A 36 -4.19 -5.71 -19.05
N LEU A 37 -3.45 -6.21 -20.02
CA LEU A 37 -2.49 -7.29 -19.81
C LEU A 37 -1.11 -6.71 -19.49
N LEU A 38 -0.50 -7.18 -18.40
CA LEU A 38 0.83 -6.78 -17.97
C LEU A 38 1.79 -7.97 -18.06
N TYR A 39 2.87 -7.78 -18.80
CA TYR A 39 4.02 -8.69 -18.87
C TYR A 39 5.28 -7.96 -18.38
N LYS A 40 6.22 -8.72 -17.80
CA LYS A 40 7.46 -8.19 -17.22
C LYS A 40 8.65 -9.04 -17.65
N LYS A 41 9.56 -8.47 -18.45
CA LYS A 41 10.78 -9.14 -18.92
C LYS A 41 11.88 -9.26 -17.88
N ASN A 42 12.08 -8.23 -17.05
CA ASN A 42 13.17 -8.17 -16.08
C ASN A 42 12.64 -8.34 -14.66
N ASN A 43 13.42 -8.96 -13.77
CA ASN A 43 13.00 -9.09 -12.39
C ASN A 43 13.19 -7.77 -11.61
N PHE A 44 12.14 -6.96 -11.56
CA PHE A 44 12.04 -5.82 -10.65
C PHE A 44 10.74 -5.89 -9.82
N ILE A 45 10.71 -5.13 -8.73
CA ILE A 45 9.55 -4.97 -7.85
C ILE A 45 8.80 -3.70 -8.28
N PHE A 46 7.50 -3.80 -8.49
CA PHE A 46 6.66 -2.65 -8.82
C PHE A 46 6.60 -1.65 -7.66
N ASN A 47 6.44 -0.37 -8.00
CA ASN A 47 6.13 0.65 -7.02
C ASN A 47 4.82 0.33 -6.29
N LYS A 48 4.78 0.69 -5.01
CA LYS A 48 3.54 0.76 -4.25
C LYS A 48 2.78 2.04 -4.61
N ILE A 49 1.49 2.05 -4.31
CA ILE A 49 0.62 3.20 -4.54
C ILE A 49 0.67 4.12 -3.32
N ASP A 50 0.99 5.38 -3.55
CA ASP A 50 0.95 6.42 -2.51
C ASP A 50 -0.42 6.47 -1.82
N LYS A 51 -0.42 6.73 -0.51
CA LYS A 51 -1.62 6.73 0.32
C LYS A 51 -2.59 7.83 -0.10
N ASP A 52 -2.11 9.05 -0.30
CA ASP A 52 -2.94 10.21 -0.60
C ASP A 52 -3.50 10.10 -2.02
N TYR A 53 -2.70 9.63 -2.97
CA TYR A 53 -3.18 9.30 -4.31
C TYR A 53 -4.30 8.26 -4.26
N ALA A 54 -4.09 7.16 -3.55
CA ALA A 54 -5.06 6.06 -3.46
C ALA A 54 -6.38 6.51 -2.83
N ASN A 55 -6.31 7.27 -1.72
CA ASN A 55 -7.48 7.78 -1.01
C ASN A 55 -8.30 8.74 -1.89
N ASN A 56 -7.63 9.63 -2.62
CA ASN A 56 -8.30 10.64 -3.46
C ASN A 56 -8.94 10.04 -4.71
N PHE A 57 -8.23 9.12 -5.40
CA PHE A 57 -8.63 8.67 -6.73
C PHE A 57 -9.20 7.26 -6.78
N MET A 58 -8.90 6.42 -5.79
CA MET A 58 -9.27 5.00 -5.74
C MET A 58 -9.85 4.55 -4.36
N PRO A 59 -10.71 5.34 -3.69
CA PRO A 59 -11.13 5.06 -2.30
C PRO A 59 -11.92 3.76 -2.13
N ILE A 60 -12.57 3.26 -3.18
CA ILE A 60 -13.30 1.99 -3.13
C ILE A 60 -12.30 0.82 -3.11
N VAL A 61 -11.22 0.94 -3.88
CA VAL A 61 -10.18 -0.09 -3.97
C VAL A 61 -9.26 -0.02 -2.75
N TYR A 62 -8.91 1.17 -2.31
CA TYR A 62 -8.05 1.44 -1.16
C TYR A 62 -8.82 2.31 -0.16
N PRO A 63 -9.71 1.71 0.65
CA PRO A 63 -10.45 2.48 1.63
C PRO A 63 -9.51 3.05 2.67
N GLU A 64 -9.75 4.32 3.01
CA GLU A 64 -9.08 4.97 4.13
C GLU A 64 -9.25 4.15 5.38
N ARG A 65 -8.16 4.04 6.13
CA ARG A 65 -8.15 3.41 7.44
C ARG A 65 -7.84 4.51 8.44
N SER A 66 -8.73 4.69 9.41
CA SER A 66 -8.48 5.51 10.58
C SER A 66 -7.32 4.89 11.38
N ASN A 67 -6.11 5.33 11.07
CA ASN A 67 -4.91 4.94 11.80
C ASN A 67 -4.52 6.09 12.72
N VAL A 68 -4.15 5.77 13.96
CA VAL A 68 -3.52 6.73 14.85
C VAL A 68 -2.07 6.88 14.42
N ILE A 69 -1.62 8.13 14.22
CA ILE A 69 -0.24 8.47 13.84
C ILE A 69 0.55 8.75 15.11
N PHE A 70 1.76 8.22 15.17
CA PHE A 70 2.73 8.40 16.24
C PHE A 70 3.99 9.06 15.68
N ASN A 71 4.58 9.97 16.44
CA ASN A 71 5.88 10.55 16.14
C ASN A 71 6.96 9.84 16.96
N GLU A 72 8.07 9.46 16.32
CA GLU A 72 9.32 9.16 17.02
C GLU A 72 9.96 10.48 17.46
N ASP A 73 9.42 11.09 18.51
CA ASP A 73 10.18 12.06 19.28
C ASP A 73 11.06 11.27 20.28
N PRO A 74 12.39 11.46 20.31
CA PRO A 74 13.25 10.85 21.33
C PRO A 74 12.79 11.10 22.77
N ASP A 75 11.99 12.16 23.01
CA ASP A 75 11.50 12.49 24.34
C ASP A 75 9.99 12.30 24.60
N VAL A 76 9.11 12.11 23.59
CA VAL A 76 7.67 11.93 23.84
C VAL A 76 6.96 11.11 22.74
N ASN A 77 6.59 9.86 23.04
CA ASN A 77 5.60 9.10 22.26
C ASN A 77 4.20 9.73 22.43
N LYS A 78 3.90 10.84 21.75
CA LYS A 78 2.61 11.55 21.85
C LYS A 78 1.63 11.01 20.80
N GLU A 79 0.45 10.59 21.24
CA GLU A 79 -0.66 10.19 20.35
C GLU A 79 -1.21 11.42 19.64
N ILE A 80 -1.26 11.39 18.30
CA ILE A 80 -1.96 12.40 17.49
C ILE A 80 -3.20 11.74 16.88
N TYR A 81 -4.37 12.27 17.20
CA TYR A 81 -5.63 11.90 16.56
C TYR A 81 -5.76 12.70 15.26
N ASP A 82 -5.75 12.00 14.13
CA ASP A 82 -5.85 12.61 12.80
C ASP A 82 -7.25 13.21 12.60
N ASN A 83 -7.34 14.54 12.74
CA ASN A 83 -8.47 15.35 12.30
C ASN A 83 -7.91 16.67 11.72
N SER A 84 -7.49 16.61 10.44
CA SER A 84 -7.18 17.74 9.54
C SER A 84 -5.70 18.17 9.43
N PRO A 85 -5.25 18.61 8.23
CA PRO A 85 -3.84 18.83 7.91
C PRO A 85 -3.39 20.23 8.36
N GLU A 86 -2.89 20.35 9.59
CA GLU A 86 -1.95 21.42 9.92
C GLU A 86 -0.52 20.91 9.69
N GLN A 87 0.14 21.49 8.68
CA GLN A 87 1.56 21.27 8.43
C GLN A 87 2.36 21.75 9.64
N LYS A 88 2.86 20.81 10.43
CA LYS A 88 4.00 21.07 11.33
C LYS A 88 5.24 20.48 10.68
N GLU A 89 6.17 21.36 10.34
CA GLU A 89 7.57 21.02 10.08
C GLU A 89 8.14 20.44 11.37
N ASP A 90 8.00 19.14 11.56
CA ASP A 90 8.65 18.43 12.66
C ASP A 90 9.46 17.31 12.03
N ASN A 91 10.78 17.33 12.20
CA ASN A 91 11.73 16.34 11.68
C ASN A 91 11.56 14.95 12.34
N SER A 92 10.47 14.72 13.07
CA SER A 92 10.14 13.45 13.71
C SER A 92 9.65 12.42 12.69
N THR A 93 10.18 11.21 12.75
CA THR A 93 9.73 10.12 11.87
C THR A 93 8.34 9.64 12.30
N GLN A 94 7.37 9.67 11.38
CA GLN A 94 5.99 9.25 11.65
C GLN A 94 5.78 7.75 11.38
N TYR A 95 5.03 7.09 12.25
CA TYR A 95 4.61 5.70 12.06
C TYR A 95 3.17 5.47 12.52
N ILE A 96 2.59 4.38 12.04
CA ILE A 96 1.32 3.85 12.56
C ILE A 96 1.57 2.51 13.25
N LEU A 97 0.71 2.15 14.21
CA LEU A 97 0.70 0.81 14.79
C LEU A 97 -0.35 -0.04 14.09
N ARG A 98 0.08 -1.14 13.45
CA ARG A 98 -0.83 -2.10 12.80
C ARG A 98 -1.30 -3.21 13.74
N ASP A 99 -1.70 -4.33 13.15
CA ASP A 99 -2.10 -5.55 13.82
C ASP A 99 -1.06 -5.98 14.86
N ASN A 100 -1.51 -6.73 15.86
CA ASN A 100 -0.61 -7.30 16.83
C ASN A 100 0.39 -8.25 16.14
N LEU A 101 1.56 -8.42 16.76
CA LEU A 101 2.61 -9.29 16.29
C LEU A 101 2.14 -10.75 16.23
N GLU A 102 1.21 -11.16 17.09
CA GLU A 102 0.57 -12.47 16.97
C GLU A 102 -0.33 -12.55 15.74
N ASN A 103 -0.44 -13.76 15.19
CA ASN A 103 -1.34 -14.02 14.07
C ASN A 103 -2.80 -13.88 14.51
N SER A 104 -3.71 -13.54 13.60
CA SER A 104 -5.15 -13.50 13.86
C SER A 104 -5.87 -14.75 13.35
N ASN A 105 -5.29 -15.47 12.39
CA ASN A 105 -5.86 -16.70 11.84
C ASN A 105 -5.44 -17.92 12.69
N GLY A 106 -6.43 -18.67 13.20
CA GLY A 106 -6.23 -19.85 14.06
C GLY A 106 -5.58 -21.05 13.37
N GLU A 107 -5.46 -21.05 12.03
CA GLU A 107 -4.66 -22.04 11.30
C GLU A 107 -3.16 -21.94 11.63
N PHE A 108 -2.68 -20.75 12.01
CA PHE A 108 -1.33 -20.53 12.50
C PHE A 108 -1.32 -20.71 14.02
N ASN A 109 -1.00 -21.92 14.43
CA ASN A 109 -1.01 -22.36 15.83
C ASN A 109 0.26 -23.19 16.14
N PRO A 110 0.54 -23.51 17.41
CA PRO A 110 1.76 -24.21 17.78
C PRO A 110 1.92 -25.58 17.11
N LYS A 111 0.83 -26.24 16.71
CA LYS A 111 0.91 -27.53 15.99
C LYS A 111 1.41 -27.33 14.55
N THR A 112 0.91 -26.31 13.87
CA THR A 112 1.26 -26.05 12.46
C THR A 112 2.54 -25.25 12.31
N ARG A 113 2.91 -24.43 13.30
CA ARG A 113 4.06 -23.52 13.27
C ARG A 113 4.77 -23.48 14.65
N PRO A 114 5.35 -24.60 15.13
CA PRO A 114 5.93 -24.69 16.47
C PRO A 114 7.04 -23.67 16.72
N ASN A 115 7.87 -23.38 15.71
CA ASN A 115 8.99 -22.43 15.83
C ASN A 115 8.56 -20.96 16.02
N LEU A 116 7.26 -20.66 15.93
CA LEU A 116 6.70 -19.33 16.14
C LEU A 116 5.96 -19.21 17.49
N PHE A 117 5.99 -20.26 18.30
CA PHE A 117 5.41 -20.28 19.64
C PHE A 117 6.52 -20.24 20.70
N PHE A 118 6.86 -19.03 21.14
CA PHE A 118 7.88 -18.79 22.16
C PHE A 118 7.54 -17.50 22.93
N PRO A 119 8.02 -17.31 24.17
CA PRO A 119 7.83 -16.06 24.89
C PRO A 119 8.74 -14.98 24.32
N ILE A 120 8.25 -13.75 24.32
CA ILE A 120 9.08 -12.56 24.15
C ILE A 120 9.19 -11.91 25.52
N TYR A 121 10.42 -11.66 25.96
CA TYR A 121 10.69 -11.04 27.24
C TYR A 121 10.80 -9.54 27.05
N ALA A 122 10.17 -8.77 27.93
CA ALA A 122 10.27 -7.31 27.91
C ALA A 122 10.51 -6.76 29.31
N ARG A 123 11.37 -5.76 29.43
CA ARG A 123 11.60 -5.00 30.67
C ARG A 123 11.45 -3.52 30.40
N LYS A 124 10.70 -2.83 31.24
CA LYS A 124 10.52 -1.38 31.10
C LYS A 124 11.79 -0.67 31.58
N ILE A 125 12.45 0.07 30.70
CA ILE A 125 13.68 0.82 31.02
C ILE A 125 13.32 2.19 31.61
N ASN A 126 12.26 2.82 31.09
CA ASN A 126 11.83 4.16 31.54
C ASN A 126 10.30 4.25 31.62
N GLU A 127 9.79 4.59 32.80
CA GLU A 127 8.35 4.75 33.05
C GLU A 127 7.71 5.89 32.27
N LYS A 128 8.43 6.99 32.03
CA LYS A 128 7.92 8.20 31.37
C LYS A 128 7.80 8.02 29.85
N ASN A 129 8.81 7.41 29.22
CA ASN A 129 8.88 7.33 27.76
C ASN A 129 8.37 5.98 27.20
N LYS A 130 7.92 5.08 28.09
CA LYS A 130 7.51 3.70 27.75
C LYS A 130 8.56 2.99 26.89
N LEU A 131 9.83 3.17 27.22
CA LEU A 131 10.93 2.50 26.55
C LEU A 131 11.06 1.09 27.12
N TRP A 132 11.12 0.10 26.23
CA TRP A 132 11.20 -1.32 26.58
C TRP A 132 12.49 -1.93 26.05
N ASP A 133 13.18 -2.63 26.93
CA ASP A 133 14.18 -3.64 26.58
C ASP A 133 13.41 -4.89 26.14
N ILE A 134 13.70 -5.43 24.96
CA ILE A 134 13.01 -6.60 24.41
C ILE A 134 14.07 -7.67 24.08
N THR A 135 13.77 -8.94 24.35
CA THR A 135 14.60 -10.06 23.91
C THR A 135 13.75 -11.30 23.66
N VAL A 136 14.28 -12.23 22.87
CA VAL A 136 13.70 -13.55 22.59
C VAL A 136 14.50 -14.69 23.21
N GLU A 137 15.62 -14.34 23.85
CA GLU A 137 16.42 -15.25 24.66
C GLU A 137 16.07 -15.04 26.13
N GLU A 138 16.04 -16.14 26.86
CA GLU A 138 15.68 -16.14 28.27
C GLU A 138 16.72 -15.34 29.07
N PRO A 139 16.33 -14.27 29.77
CA PRO A 139 17.27 -13.43 30.50
C PRO A 139 17.75 -14.10 31.79
N ASP A 140 19.01 -13.87 32.16
CA ASP A 140 19.62 -14.43 33.38
C ASP A 140 18.85 -14.02 34.67
N SER A 141 18.33 -12.79 34.71
CA SER A 141 17.46 -12.31 35.79
C SER A 141 16.02 -12.21 35.30
N LYS A 142 15.21 -13.23 35.60
CA LYS A 142 13.77 -13.25 35.25
C LYS A 142 12.94 -12.22 36.02
N HIS A 143 13.39 -11.75 37.18
CA HIS A 143 12.58 -10.92 38.07
C HIS A 143 12.22 -9.56 37.47
N ASP A 144 13.01 -9.05 36.52
CA ASP A 144 12.81 -7.73 35.92
C ASP A 144 12.11 -7.78 34.55
N PHE A 145 11.91 -8.98 34.00
CA PHE A 145 11.30 -9.16 32.68
C PHE A 145 9.91 -9.77 32.80
N ILE A 146 8.97 -9.21 32.03
CA ILE A 146 7.67 -9.83 31.79
C ILE A 146 7.76 -10.80 30.62
N GLU A 147 7.05 -11.92 30.72
CA GLU A 147 6.88 -12.86 29.61
C GLU A 147 5.61 -12.54 28.83
N ILE A 148 5.77 -12.26 27.55
CA ILE A 148 4.65 -12.00 26.64
C ILE A 148 4.54 -13.19 25.70
N TRP A 149 3.41 -13.88 25.76
CA TRP A 149 3.09 -15.03 24.92
C TRP A 149 2.09 -14.63 23.83
N PRO A 150 2.12 -15.26 22.63
CA PRO A 150 1.09 -15.04 21.64
C PRO A 150 -0.24 -15.51 22.23
N ARG A 151 -1.30 -14.72 22.03
CA ARG A 151 -2.56 -14.92 22.74
C ARG A 151 -3.43 -15.99 22.08
N LYS A 152 -4.46 -16.43 22.79
CA LYS A 152 -5.55 -17.18 22.16
C LYS A 152 -6.50 -16.23 21.44
N ASN A 153 -7.09 -16.68 20.34
CA ASN A 153 -8.16 -15.93 19.69
C ASN A 153 -9.50 -16.09 20.43
N SER A 154 -10.56 -15.43 19.93
CA SER A 154 -11.91 -15.50 20.51
C SER A 154 -12.51 -16.91 20.55
N LYS A 155 -12.01 -17.83 19.72
CA LYS A 155 -12.40 -19.26 19.71
C LYS A 155 -11.52 -20.11 20.63
N ASN A 156 -10.75 -19.49 21.52
CA ASN A 156 -9.83 -20.14 22.45
C ASN A 156 -8.71 -20.97 21.77
N ILE A 157 -8.41 -20.68 20.50
CA ILE A 157 -7.31 -21.32 19.75
C ILE A 157 -6.01 -20.57 20.05
N GLN A 158 -4.98 -21.33 20.44
CA GLN A 158 -3.63 -20.79 20.66
C GLN A 158 -3.01 -20.31 19.34
N LEU A 159 -2.65 -19.03 19.27
CA LEU A 159 -1.97 -18.42 18.13
C LEU A 159 -0.45 -18.49 18.30
N VAL A 160 0.25 -18.09 17.25
CA VAL A 160 1.72 -17.95 17.20
C VAL A 160 2.11 -16.55 16.72
N TRP A 161 3.37 -16.17 16.89
CA TRP A 161 3.90 -14.93 16.34
C TRP A 161 3.93 -14.94 14.81
N ARG A 162 3.86 -13.75 14.20
CA ARG A 162 4.11 -13.57 12.76
C ARG A 162 5.59 -13.61 12.43
N TRP A 163 6.46 -13.27 13.38
CA TRP A 163 7.91 -13.16 13.19
C TRP A 163 8.63 -14.22 14.04
N GLY A 164 9.65 -14.86 13.45
CA GLY A 164 10.55 -15.72 14.20
C GLY A 164 11.61 -14.92 14.97
N LYS A 165 12.27 -15.58 15.93
CA LYS A 165 13.30 -15.00 16.80
C LYS A 165 14.31 -14.09 16.07
N LYS A 166 14.93 -14.59 15.00
CA LYS A 166 15.92 -13.83 14.21
C LYS A 166 15.37 -12.51 13.65
N LYS A 167 14.13 -12.53 13.14
CA LYS A 167 13.51 -11.32 12.58
C LYS A 167 13.19 -10.31 13.68
N ILE A 168 12.68 -10.78 14.82
CA ILE A 168 12.43 -9.92 15.99
C ILE A 168 13.71 -9.23 16.42
N MET A 169 14.81 -9.96 16.59
CA MET A 169 16.09 -9.36 17.01
C MET A 169 16.61 -8.35 15.99
N ASN A 170 16.46 -8.62 14.69
CA ASN A 170 16.89 -7.70 13.63
C ASN A 170 16.01 -6.44 13.51
N GLN A 171 14.75 -6.49 13.96
CA GLN A 171 13.74 -5.43 13.79
C GLN A 171 13.12 -5.05 15.13
N ILE A 172 13.91 -5.10 16.20
CA ILE A 172 13.41 -4.97 17.56
C ILE A 172 12.87 -3.56 17.85
N ASN A 173 13.48 -2.55 17.23
CA ASN A 173 13.09 -1.15 17.35
C ASN A 173 11.74 -0.84 16.66
N ASP A 174 11.27 -1.75 15.80
CA ASP A 174 9.96 -1.66 15.16
C ASP A 174 8.86 -2.25 16.05
N LEU A 175 9.18 -2.82 17.20
CA LEU A 175 8.21 -3.40 18.12
C LEU A 175 7.82 -2.42 19.22
N VAL A 176 6.53 -2.37 19.52
CA VAL A 176 5.97 -1.55 20.60
C VAL A 176 5.18 -2.45 21.53
N ILE A 177 5.56 -2.45 22.82
CA ILE A 177 4.79 -3.10 23.87
C ILE A 177 3.59 -2.21 24.22
N VAL A 178 2.40 -2.79 24.08
CA VAL A 178 1.13 -2.16 24.44
C VAL A 178 0.67 -2.76 25.77
N GLU A 179 0.76 -1.95 26.81
CA GLU A 179 0.31 -2.28 28.17
C GLU A 179 -1.22 -2.50 28.18
N PRO A 180 -1.73 -3.42 29.01
CA PRO A 180 -3.15 -3.54 29.26
C PRO A 180 -3.68 -2.29 29.98
N ARG A 181 -4.98 -2.02 29.86
CA ARG A 181 -5.62 -0.85 30.51
C ARG A 181 -5.68 -1.01 32.03
N ASP A 182 -5.94 -2.24 32.49
CA ASP A 182 -5.89 -2.60 33.91
C ASP A 182 -4.47 -3.05 34.27
N LYS A 183 -3.89 -2.46 35.32
CA LYS A 183 -2.54 -2.80 35.81
C LYS A 183 -2.45 -4.21 36.40
N ASN A 184 -3.58 -4.78 36.83
CA ASN A 184 -3.65 -6.15 37.33
C ASN A 184 -3.74 -7.18 36.21
N ASP A 185 -4.03 -6.74 34.98
CA ASP A 185 -4.07 -7.60 33.81
C ASP A 185 -2.63 -7.84 33.29
N LYS A 186 -2.32 -9.09 32.95
CA LYS A 186 -1.05 -9.50 32.34
C LYS A 186 -1.12 -9.62 30.82
N ASN A 187 -2.20 -9.14 30.20
CA ASN A 187 -2.43 -9.19 28.74
C ASN A 187 -1.65 -8.09 27.98
N TYR A 188 -0.33 -8.12 28.08
CA TYR A 188 0.54 -7.32 27.22
C TYR A 188 0.39 -7.75 25.76
N ARG A 189 0.48 -6.77 24.86
CA ARG A 189 0.46 -6.99 23.41
C ARG A 189 1.72 -6.41 22.79
N ILE A 190 2.14 -6.96 21.67
CA ILE A 190 3.22 -6.39 20.88
C ILE A 190 2.62 -5.96 19.55
N LYS A 191 2.87 -4.72 19.14
CA LYS A 191 2.50 -4.19 17.83
C LYS A 191 3.75 -3.81 17.04
N VAL A 192 3.61 -3.73 15.73
CA VAL A 192 4.70 -3.36 14.82
C VAL A 192 4.47 -1.93 14.31
N LYS A 193 5.51 -1.09 14.37
CA LYS A 193 5.57 0.22 13.74
C LYS A 193 5.60 0.05 12.22
N ILE A 194 4.76 0.81 11.54
CA ILE A 194 4.75 0.86 10.08
C ILE A 194 4.93 2.29 9.64
N PHE A 195 6.09 2.52 9.02
CA PHE A 195 6.48 3.81 8.45
C PHE A 195 5.94 3.98 7.03
N ASP A 196 6.04 2.92 6.23
CA ASP A 196 5.53 2.92 4.86
C ASP A 196 4.01 2.70 4.85
N GLN A 197 3.27 3.78 4.64
CA GLN A 197 1.82 3.78 4.56
C GLN A 197 1.27 3.52 3.15
N SER A 198 2.14 3.30 2.16
CA SER A 198 1.73 3.02 0.79
C SER A 198 1.01 1.67 0.66
N TYR A 199 0.21 1.54 -0.39
CA TYR A 199 -0.58 0.36 -0.68
C TYR A 199 0.08 -0.54 -1.74
N THR A 200 0.03 -1.85 -1.52
CA THR A 200 0.33 -2.80 -2.59
C THR A 200 -0.71 -2.68 -3.70
N VAL A 201 -0.25 -2.70 -4.96
CA VAL A 201 -1.10 -2.69 -6.15
C VAL A 201 -2.07 -3.87 -6.13
N LYS A 202 -3.37 -3.60 -6.29
CA LYS A 202 -4.41 -4.62 -6.48
C LYS A 202 -4.62 -4.92 -7.96
N SER A 203 -4.88 -6.17 -8.29
CA SER A 203 -5.15 -6.66 -9.65
C SER A 203 -6.52 -6.23 -10.22
N PHE A 204 -7.14 -5.18 -9.66
CA PHE A 204 -8.42 -4.63 -10.08
C PHE A 204 -8.36 -3.11 -10.00
N ILE A 205 -8.72 -2.44 -11.09
CA ILE A 205 -8.59 -1.00 -11.22
C ILE A 205 -9.97 -0.36 -11.24
N LEU A 206 -10.28 0.39 -10.18
CA LEU A 206 -11.46 1.23 -10.11
C LEU A 206 -11.06 2.58 -9.51
N GLY A 207 -11.18 3.63 -10.32
CA GLY A 207 -10.84 4.98 -9.93
C GLY A 207 -11.72 6.01 -10.61
N LYS A 208 -12.01 7.10 -9.91
CA LYS A 208 -12.89 8.17 -10.39
C LYS A 208 -12.38 8.82 -11.69
N LYS A 209 -11.06 8.81 -11.90
CA LYS A 209 -10.39 9.40 -13.07
C LYS A 209 -10.06 8.43 -14.20
N PHE A 210 -10.29 7.13 -14.03
CA PHE A 210 -9.82 6.10 -14.98
C PHE A 210 -10.85 5.68 -16.05
N ASN A 211 -11.97 6.39 -16.16
CA ASN A 211 -13.03 6.07 -17.10
C ASN A 211 -13.01 6.99 -18.33
N ASN A 212 -13.63 6.54 -19.42
CA ASN A 212 -13.61 7.21 -20.73
C ASN A 212 -14.25 8.61 -20.71
N LYS A 213 -15.20 8.87 -19.81
CA LYS A 213 -15.82 10.20 -19.66
C LYS A 213 -14.80 11.23 -19.15
N SER A 214 -13.90 10.83 -18.26
CA SER A 214 -12.83 11.69 -17.75
C SER A 214 -11.89 12.14 -18.87
N ALA A 215 -11.48 11.20 -19.74
CA ALA A 215 -10.61 11.49 -20.89
C ALA A 215 -11.25 12.50 -21.87
N THR A 216 -12.56 12.37 -22.12
CA THR A 216 -13.27 13.27 -23.04
C THR A 216 -13.35 14.69 -22.48
N LYS A 217 -13.60 14.83 -21.16
CA LYS A 217 -13.62 16.14 -20.49
C LYS A 217 -12.26 16.83 -20.52
N GLU A 218 -11.20 16.06 -20.32
CA GLU A 218 -9.83 16.55 -20.35
C GLU A 218 -9.45 17.09 -21.74
N LEU A 219 -9.74 16.32 -22.79
CA LEU A 219 -9.48 16.73 -24.17
C LEU A 219 -10.26 17.98 -24.57
N ASN A 220 -11.55 18.08 -24.17
CA ASN A 220 -12.36 19.28 -24.41
C ASN A 220 -11.83 20.52 -23.67
N LYS A 221 -11.16 20.34 -22.53
CA LYS A 221 -10.53 21.45 -21.79
C LYS A 221 -9.29 21.97 -22.51
N ILE A 222 -8.50 21.06 -23.10
CA ILE A 222 -7.31 21.42 -23.88
C ILE A 222 -7.70 22.14 -25.17
N PHE A 223 -8.72 21.64 -25.85
CA PHE A 223 -9.22 22.21 -27.11
C PHE A 223 -10.51 22.99 -26.91
N SER A 224 -10.56 23.86 -25.90
CA SER A 224 -11.77 24.60 -25.52
C SER A 224 -12.31 25.53 -26.60
N GLU A 225 -11.45 25.94 -27.54
CA GLU A 225 -11.79 26.82 -28.66
C GLU A 225 -12.32 26.04 -29.87
N SER A 226 -12.18 24.71 -29.89
CA SER A 226 -12.73 23.87 -30.96
C SER A 226 -14.21 23.62 -30.70
N SER A 227 -15.06 24.06 -31.63
CA SER A 227 -16.48 23.69 -31.65
C SER A 227 -16.70 22.23 -32.04
N GLU A 228 -15.69 21.59 -32.64
CA GLU A 228 -15.74 20.21 -33.12
C GLU A 228 -14.97 19.26 -32.21
N LYS A 229 -15.44 18.00 -32.20
CA LYS A 229 -14.79 16.93 -31.44
C LYS A 229 -13.47 16.54 -32.10
N VAL A 230 -12.36 16.96 -31.50
CA VAL A 230 -11.00 16.81 -32.05
C VAL A 230 -10.51 15.36 -32.08
N PHE A 231 -10.94 14.51 -31.13
CA PHE A 231 -10.53 13.11 -31.08
C PHE A 231 -11.63 12.18 -30.58
N ASN A 232 -11.66 10.94 -31.09
CA ASN A 232 -12.59 9.91 -30.68
C ASN A 232 -11.95 8.94 -29.70
N PHE A 233 -12.58 8.77 -28.53
CA PHE A 233 -12.20 7.77 -27.52
C PHE A 233 -10.77 7.90 -26.97
N PRO A 234 -10.33 9.09 -26.52
CA PRO A 234 -9.04 9.23 -25.86
C PRO A 234 -8.97 8.32 -24.62
N LYS A 235 -7.79 7.78 -24.31
CA LYS A 235 -7.57 7.09 -23.04
C LYS A 235 -7.46 8.14 -21.91
N PRO A 236 -7.86 7.80 -20.66
CA PRO A 236 -7.72 8.74 -19.54
C PRO A 236 -6.25 8.89 -19.14
N THR A 237 -5.73 10.13 -19.10
CA THR A 237 -4.33 10.41 -18.74
C THR A 237 -3.96 9.83 -17.38
N ALA A 238 -4.85 9.99 -16.39
CA ALA A 238 -4.65 9.44 -15.04
C ALA A 238 -4.46 7.91 -15.01
N LEU A 239 -5.11 7.17 -15.92
CA LEU A 239 -4.91 5.72 -16.01
C LEU A 239 -3.52 5.40 -16.56
N ILE A 240 -3.04 6.16 -17.54
CA ILE A 240 -1.72 5.96 -18.13
C ILE A 240 -0.61 6.39 -17.15
N GLU A 241 -0.77 7.51 -16.44
CA GLU A 241 0.10 7.92 -15.34
C GLU A 241 0.19 6.81 -14.27
N TYR A 242 -0.95 6.26 -13.85
CA TYR A 242 -1.01 5.16 -12.89
C TYR A 242 -0.16 3.97 -13.35
N LEU A 243 -0.32 3.54 -14.61
CA LEU A 243 0.41 2.40 -15.18
C LEU A 243 1.92 2.66 -15.30
N ILE A 244 2.32 3.83 -15.80
CA ILE A 244 3.73 4.20 -15.94
C ILE A 244 4.39 4.26 -14.56
N ASN A 245 3.70 4.81 -13.56
CA ASN A 245 4.23 4.96 -12.22
C ASN A 245 4.36 3.64 -11.44
N LEU A 246 3.77 2.54 -11.92
CA LEU A 246 4.05 1.20 -11.38
C LEU A 246 5.51 0.79 -11.59
N HIS A 247 6.16 1.33 -12.63
CA HIS A 247 7.58 1.05 -12.90
C HIS A 247 8.48 1.97 -12.04
N PRO A 248 9.44 1.42 -11.28
CA PRO A 248 10.25 2.20 -10.33
C PRO A 248 11.24 3.18 -10.98
N ASN A 249 11.62 2.95 -12.24
CA ASN A 249 12.59 3.80 -12.93
C ASN A 249 11.99 5.15 -13.38
N LYS A 250 12.34 6.23 -12.69
CA LYS A 250 11.97 7.62 -13.04
C LYS A 250 12.70 8.19 -14.27
N ASN A 251 13.60 7.44 -14.89
CA ASN A 251 14.32 7.80 -16.11
C ASN A 251 13.97 6.82 -17.26
N ALA A 252 12.83 6.14 -17.15
CA ALA A 252 12.41 5.15 -18.13
C ALA A 252 12.09 5.77 -19.50
N ARG A 253 12.24 4.97 -20.56
CA ARG A 253 11.78 5.29 -21.91
C ARG A 253 10.43 4.61 -22.14
N VAL A 254 9.40 5.39 -22.40
CA VAL A 254 8.03 4.90 -22.63
C VAL A 254 7.76 4.88 -24.14
N LEU A 255 7.40 3.72 -24.68
CA LEU A 255 7.03 3.57 -26.08
C LEU A 255 5.52 3.31 -26.19
N ASP A 256 4.86 4.10 -27.01
CA ASP A 256 3.48 3.85 -27.42
C ASP A 256 3.39 3.90 -28.95
N PHE A 257 3.22 2.73 -29.55
CA PHE A 257 3.16 2.58 -31.00
C PHE A 257 1.72 2.59 -31.55
N PHE A 258 0.74 2.94 -30.71
CA PHE A 258 -0.65 3.18 -31.07
C PHE A 258 -1.15 4.47 -30.39
N ALA A 259 -0.38 5.54 -30.53
CA ALA A 259 -0.46 6.71 -29.65
C ALA A 259 -1.80 7.47 -29.69
N GLY A 260 -2.52 7.43 -30.82
CA GLY A 260 -3.81 8.11 -30.98
C GLY A 260 -3.75 9.58 -30.57
N SER A 261 -4.52 9.97 -29.55
CA SER A 261 -4.55 11.35 -29.03
C SER A 261 -3.27 11.80 -28.32
N GLY A 262 -2.26 10.93 -28.20
CA GLY A 262 -0.98 11.26 -27.54
C GLY A 262 -1.04 11.24 -26.02
N THR A 263 -2.05 10.59 -25.42
CA THR A 263 -2.27 10.52 -23.97
C THR A 263 -1.03 10.02 -23.21
N THR A 264 -0.29 9.06 -23.78
CA THR A 264 0.94 8.54 -23.17
C THR A 264 2.03 9.60 -23.05
N GLY A 265 2.19 10.47 -24.05
CA GLY A 265 3.15 11.57 -23.99
C GLY A 265 2.78 12.58 -22.90
N GLN A 266 1.50 12.94 -22.82
CA GLN A 266 0.99 13.81 -21.76
C GLN A 266 1.26 13.24 -20.36
N ALA A 267 0.92 11.97 -20.12
CA ALA A 267 1.13 11.31 -18.83
C ALA A 267 2.62 11.31 -18.39
N VAL A 268 3.55 11.13 -19.34
CA VAL A 268 4.99 11.17 -19.04
C VAL A 268 5.44 12.57 -18.61
N LEU A 269 4.98 13.61 -19.31
CA LEU A 269 5.31 15.00 -18.97
C LEU A 269 4.76 15.39 -17.58
N GLU A 270 3.52 14.99 -17.29
CA GLU A 270 2.89 15.24 -16.00
C GLU A 270 3.63 14.53 -14.87
N LEU A 271 3.96 13.24 -15.03
CA LEU A 271 4.73 12.50 -14.01
C LEU A 271 6.10 13.13 -13.74
N ASN A 272 6.85 13.52 -14.78
CA ASN A 272 8.14 14.16 -14.59
C ASN A 272 8.03 15.49 -13.83
N SER A 273 6.98 16.27 -14.14
CA SER A 273 6.68 17.53 -13.42
C SER A 273 6.33 17.28 -11.95
N GLN A 274 5.55 16.23 -11.67
CA GLN A 274 5.12 15.86 -10.32
C GLN A 274 6.25 15.31 -9.45
N ASP A 275 7.12 14.47 -10.01
CA ASP A 275 8.03 13.63 -9.23
C ASP A 275 9.52 13.88 -9.48
N GLY A 276 9.85 14.91 -10.27
CA GLY A 276 11.21 15.30 -10.66
C GLY A 276 11.90 14.29 -11.58
N GLY A 277 11.15 13.35 -12.18
CA GLY A 277 11.68 12.34 -13.08
C GLY A 277 12.18 12.91 -14.41
N THR A 278 12.91 12.07 -15.15
CA THR A 278 13.42 12.38 -16.49
C THR A 278 12.99 11.32 -17.51
N ARG A 279 11.79 10.77 -17.33
CA ARG A 279 11.22 9.79 -18.27
C ARG A 279 11.13 10.42 -19.65
N SER A 280 11.45 9.68 -20.69
CA SER A 280 11.26 10.11 -22.08
C SER A 280 10.22 9.23 -22.76
N PHE A 281 9.64 9.72 -23.85
CA PHE A 281 8.64 8.95 -24.58
C PHE A 281 8.86 8.98 -26.10
N THR A 282 8.35 7.95 -26.77
CA THR A 282 8.27 7.86 -28.23
C THR A 282 6.85 7.44 -28.58
N LEU A 283 6.17 8.28 -29.36
CA LEU A 283 4.82 8.04 -29.84
C LEU A 283 4.86 7.74 -31.34
N ILE A 284 4.12 6.73 -31.76
CA ILE A 284 3.90 6.40 -33.18
C ILE A 284 2.40 6.41 -33.43
N THR A 285 1.98 7.17 -34.43
CA THR A 285 0.59 7.23 -34.94
C THR A 285 0.63 7.10 -36.46
N ASN A 286 -0.45 6.57 -37.03
CA ASN A 286 -0.65 6.48 -38.48
C ASN A 286 -1.28 7.75 -39.07
#